data_AF-A0A0P1FPY0-F1
#
_entry.id   AF-A0A0P1FPY0-F1
#
_cell.length_a   1.000
_cell.length_b   1.000
_cell.length_c   1.000
_cell.angle_alpha   90.00
_cell.angle_beta   90.00
_cell.angle_gamma   90.00
#
_symmetry.space_group_name_H-M   'P 1'
#
loop_
_entity.id
_entity.type
_entity.pdbx_description
1 polymer ?
#
loop_
_entity_poly.entity_id
_entity_poly.type
_entity_poly.pdbx_seq_one_letter_code
_entity_poly.pdbx_strand_id
1 'polypeptide(L)'
;MDKNELDKRIADLQAERERLTGELDKARTEARDAMIAGQKPGGTAAALAERLSIVDDALAELQDRTRSAADSAERNNRKRRAESALEATSKRSKLAAAVDEALNALASSWDAYADALRKDVGQVSGAGGDLTAVERALTNNRAAEPLVKALIQSGGVKLARTFGIDTPIRERHAISLADAENRVAESLRVELLRVKAESPQPNVSREAQAELEKMETAR
;
A
#
# COMPACT_ATOMS: atom_id res chain seq x y z
N MET A 1 -24.09 5.48 19.02
CA MET A 1 -23.31 6.51 19.70
C MET A 1 -22.15 6.85 18.79
N ASP A 2 -22.05 8.10 18.33
CA ASP A 2 -20.93 8.50 17.49
C ASP A 2 -19.64 8.69 18.33
N LYS A 3 -18.50 8.92 17.67
CA LYS A 3 -17.21 9.07 18.37
C LYS A 3 -17.23 10.22 19.38
N ASN A 4 -17.87 11.34 19.04
CA ASN A 4 -17.91 12.52 19.90
C ASN A 4 -18.77 12.27 21.15
N GLU A 5 -19.87 11.53 20.99
CA GLU A 5 -20.71 11.08 22.10
C GLU A 5 -19.98 10.09 23.02
N LEU A 6 -19.19 9.16 22.45
CA LEU A 6 -18.34 8.24 23.22
C LEU A 6 -17.26 8.98 24.00
N ASP A 7 -16.50 9.86 23.35
CA ASP A 7 -15.44 10.64 23.98
C ASP A 7 -15.99 11.53 25.12
N LYS A 8 -17.15 12.15 24.89
CA LYS A 8 -17.86 12.91 25.92
C LYS A 8 -18.29 12.03 27.09
N ARG A 9 -18.85 10.85 26.83
CA ARG A 9 -19.29 9.94 27.89
C ARG A 9 -18.12 9.41 28.72
N ILE A 10 -16.98 9.14 28.09
CA ILE A 10 -15.73 8.76 28.79
C ILE A 10 -15.27 9.91 29.70
N ALA A 11 -15.25 11.15 29.19
CA ALA A 11 -14.87 12.31 29.99
C ALA A 11 -15.81 12.53 31.18
N ASP A 12 -17.13 12.40 30.97
CA ASP A 12 -18.14 12.52 32.03
C ASP A 12 -17.93 11.45 33.12
N LEU A 13 -17.67 10.20 32.73
CA LEU A 13 -17.42 9.10 33.68
C LEU A 13 -16.08 9.24 34.41
N GLN A 14 -15.04 9.79 33.77
CA GLN A 14 -13.77 10.11 34.43
C GLN A 14 -13.96 11.19 35.50
N ALA A 15 -14.72 12.23 35.20
CA ALA A 15 -15.07 13.26 36.17
C ALA A 15 -15.92 12.71 37.32
N GLU A 16 -16.89 11.81 37.02
CA GLU A 16 -17.67 11.12 38.04
C GLU A 16 -16.79 10.24 38.95
N ARG A 17 -15.85 9.50 38.36
CA ARG A 17 -14.88 8.66 39.09
C ARG A 17 -14.01 9.48 40.04
N GLU A 18 -13.48 10.61 39.58
CA GLU A 18 -12.64 11.50 40.39
C GLU A 18 -13.44 12.06 41.58
N ARG A 19 -14.67 12.53 41.33
CA ARG A 19 -15.59 12.99 42.39
C ARG A 19 -15.88 11.88 43.40
N LEU A 20 -16.24 10.68 42.95
CA LEU A 20 -16.55 9.54 43.82
C LEU A 20 -15.33 9.07 44.63
N THR A 21 -14.12 9.18 44.07
CA THR A 21 -12.87 8.88 44.78
C THR A 21 -12.68 9.83 45.96
N GLY A 22 -12.85 11.14 45.73
CA GLY A 22 -12.77 12.14 46.80
C GLY A 22 -13.85 11.94 47.88
N GLU A 23 -15.07 11.59 47.47
CA GLU A 23 -16.16 11.25 48.40
C GLU A 23 -15.85 9.98 49.22
N LEU A 24 -15.25 8.97 48.59
CA LEU A 24 -14.87 7.72 49.25
C LEU A 24 -13.78 7.95 50.30
N ASP A 25 -12.76 8.74 49.99
CA ASP A 25 -11.67 9.05 50.92
C ASP A 25 -12.18 9.83 52.14
N LYS A 26 -13.11 10.77 51.91
CA LYS A 26 -13.81 11.46 52.99
C LYS A 26 -14.64 10.48 53.84
N ALA A 27 -15.45 9.63 53.21
CA ALA A 27 -16.27 8.65 53.91
C ALA A 27 -15.44 7.63 54.70
N ARG A 28 -14.25 7.26 54.21
CA ARG A 28 -13.30 6.39 54.93
C ARG A 28 -12.71 7.08 56.16
N THR A 29 -12.40 8.37 56.05
CA THR A 29 -11.91 9.17 57.19
C THR A 29 -12.98 9.28 58.27
N GLU A 30 -14.21 9.64 57.88
CA GLU A 30 -15.36 9.73 58.80
C GLU A 30 -15.68 8.38 59.47
N ALA A 31 -15.63 7.28 58.70
CA ALA A 31 -15.82 5.94 59.24
C ALA A 31 -14.73 5.57 60.27
N ARG A 32 -13.47 5.95 60.01
CA ARG A 32 -12.35 5.74 60.94
C ARG A 32 -12.55 6.55 62.22
N ASP A 33 -12.94 7.81 62.11
CA ASP A 33 -13.17 8.69 63.27
C ASP A 33 -14.33 8.18 64.13
N ALA A 34 -15.41 7.71 63.50
CA ALA A 34 -16.53 7.07 64.20
C ALA A 34 -16.07 5.84 65.00
N MET A 35 -15.23 4.98 64.40
CA MET A 35 -14.67 3.82 65.10
C MET A 35 -13.79 4.21 66.28
N ILE A 36 -12.94 5.24 66.14
CA ILE A 36 -12.09 5.76 67.23
C ILE A 36 -12.97 6.30 68.38
N ALA A 37 -14.08 6.95 68.05
CA ALA A 37 -15.06 7.44 69.01
C ALA A 37 -15.96 6.35 69.61
N GLY A 38 -15.76 5.06 69.26
CA GLY A 38 -16.57 3.94 69.73
C GLY A 38 -17.96 3.85 69.08
N GLN A 39 -18.21 4.57 67.99
CA GLN A 39 -19.43 4.55 67.21
C GLN A 39 -19.33 3.54 66.06
N LYS A 40 -20.49 3.02 65.63
CA LYS A 40 -20.56 2.13 64.46
C LYS A 40 -20.36 2.95 63.17
N PRO A 41 -19.40 2.62 62.29
CA PRO A 41 -19.23 3.31 61.02
C PRO A 41 -20.45 3.09 60.10
N GLY A 42 -20.80 4.13 59.34
CA GLY A 42 -21.89 4.09 58.35
C GLY A 42 -21.53 3.28 57.09
N GLY A 43 -22.55 2.87 56.32
CA GLY A 43 -22.38 2.08 55.08
C GLY A 43 -21.94 2.89 53.84
N THR A 44 -21.80 4.21 53.97
CA THR A 44 -21.52 5.13 52.86
C THR A 44 -20.24 4.80 52.09
N ALA A 45 -19.15 4.43 52.80
CA ALA A 45 -17.90 4.06 52.17
C ALA A 45 -18.01 2.79 51.31
N ALA A 46 -18.81 1.80 51.74
CA ALA A 46 -19.04 0.58 50.97
C ALA A 46 -19.89 0.87 49.71
N ALA A 47 -20.95 1.66 49.85
CA ALA A 47 -21.80 2.06 48.72
C ALA A 47 -21.02 2.89 47.67
N LEU A 48 -20.13 3.79 48.11
CA LEU A 48 -19.27 4.56 47.22
C LEU A 48 -18.24 3.67 46.52
N ALA A 49 -17.68 2.67 47.20
CA ALA A 49 -16.76 1.71 46.59
C ALA A 49 -17.44 0.86 45.50
N GLU A 50 -18.66 0.39 45.74
CA GLU A 50 -19.46 -0.36 44.75
C GLU A 50 -19.77 0.51 43.52
N ARG A 51 -20.20 1.76 43.74
CA ARG A 51 -20.46 2.70 42.64
C ARG A 51 -19.18 3.01 41.84
N LEU A 52 -18.04 3.13 42.50
CA LEU A 52 -16.75 3.32 41.83
C LEU A 52 -16.40 2.11 40.94
N SER A 53 -16.65 0.88 41.40
CA SER A 53 -16.47 -0.33 40.60
C SER A 53 -17.32 -0.32 39.33
N ILE A 54 -18.59 0.06 39.44
CA ILE A 54 -19.50 0.15 38.28
C ILE A 54 -19.01 1.19 37.27
N VAL A 55 -18.51 2.34 37.75
CA VAL A 55 -17.94 3.38 36.89
C VAL A 55 -16.66 2.91 36.22
N ASP A 56 -15.81 2.17 36.93
CA ASP A 56 -14.57 1.59 36.39
C ASP A 56 -14.88 0.55 35.30
N ASP A 57 -15.86 -0.33 35.51
CA ASP A 57 -16.31 -1.31 34.50
C ASP A 57 -16.89 -0.62 33.25
N ALA A 58 -17.72 0.41 33.45
CA ALA A 58 -18.28 1.19 32.34
C ALA A 58 -17.20 1.94 31.54
N LEU A 59 -16.20 2.49 32.22
CA LEU A 59 -15.05 3.14 31.57
C LEU A 59 -14.25 2.13 30.76
N ALA A 60 -13.96 0.95 31.31
CA ALA A 60 -13.24 -0.11 30.60
C ALA A 60 -13.99 -0.54 29.33
N GLU A 61 -15.31 -0.78 29.43
CA GLU A 61 -16.13 -1.16 28.28
C GLU A 61 -16.13 -0.10 27.17
N LEU A 62 -16.27 1.18 27.53
CA LEU A 62 -16.28 2.27 26.54
C LEU A 62 -14.91 2.46 25.88
N GLN A 63 -13.82 2.29 26.64
CA GLN A 63 -12.45 2.33 26.11
C GLN A 63 -12.21 1.17 25.13
N ASP A 64 -12.65 -0.04 25.47
CA ASP A 64 -12.55 -1.22 24.60
C ASP A 64 -13.36 -1.06 23.31
N ARG A 65 -14.57 -0.51 23.41
CA ARG A 65 -15.40 -0.18 22.24
C ARG A 65 -14.70 0.84 21.33
N THR A 66 -14.07 1.86 21.91
CA THR A 66 -13.35 2.91 21.17
C THR A 66 -12.12 2.35 20.46
N ARG A 67 -11.34 1.51 21.14
CA ARG A 67 -10.20 0.80 20.55
C ARG A 67 -10.64 -0.11 19.39
N SER A 68 -11.66 -0.92 19.61
CA SER A 68 -12.21 -1.83 18.58
C SER A 68 -12.72 -1.09 17.34
N ALA A 69 -13.34 0.08 17.53
CA ALA A 69 -13.79 0.93 16.44
C ALA A 69 -12.62 1.54 15.66
N ALA A 70 -11.55 1.98 16.36
CA ALA A 70 -10.34 2.49 15.73
C ALA A 70 -9.64 1.42 14.88
N ASP A 71 -9.45 0.21 15.43
CA ASP A 71 -8.83 -0.92 14.72
C ASP A 71 -9.64 -1.31 13.47
N SER A 72 -10.97 -1.27 13.57
CA SER A 72 -11.86 -1.54 12.44
C SER A 72 -11.79 -0.45 11.37
N ALA A 73 -11.70 0.82 11.76
CA ALA A 73 -11.53 1.94 10.83
C ALA A 73 -10.17 1.87 10.11
N GLU A 74 -9.10 1.54 10.84
CA GLU A 74 -7.76 1.39 10.25
C GLU A 74 -7.72 0.25 9.23
N ARG A 75 -8.26 -0.93 9.57
CA ARG A 75 -8.38 -2.05 8.63
C ARG A 75 -9.15 -1.68 7.38
N ASN A 76 -10.30 -1.00 7.52
CA ASN A 76 -11.09 -0.55 6.38
C ASN A 76 -10.33 0.45 5.50
N ASN A 77 -9.55 1.36 6.10
CA ASN A 77 -8.71 2.30 5.36
C ASN A 77 -7.55 1.59 4.64
N ARG A 78 -6.91 0.60 5.27
CA ARG A 78 -5.89 -0.25 4.63
C ARG A 78 -6.49 -1.00 3.43
N LYS A 79 -7.65 -1.64 3.62
CA LYS A 79 -8.40 -2.34 2.55
C LYS A 79 -8.68 -1.43 1.36
N ARG A 80 -9.30 -0.26 1.59
CA ARG A 80 -9.63 0.70 0.51
C ARG A 80 -8.39 1.17 -0.25
N ARG A 81 -7.27 1.42 0.46
CA ARG A 81 -6.00 1.81 -0.18
C ARG A 81 -5.45 0.69 -1.07
N ALA A 82 -5.47 -0.55 -0.60
CA ALA A 82 -5.02 -1.70 -1.38
C ALA A 82 -5.92 -1.92 -2.62
N GLU A 83 -7.25 -1.83 -2.47
CA GLU A 83 -8.20 -1.95 -3.58
C GLU A 83 -7.99 -0.86 -4.64
N SER A 84 -7.84 0.40 -4.21
CA SER A 84 -7.56 1.52 -5.12
C SER A 84 -6.21 1.36 -5.83
N ALA A 85 -5.17 0.90 -5.12
CA ALA A 85 -3.87 0.63 -5.71
C ALA A 85 -3.91 -0.52 -6.74
N LEU A 86 -4.71 -1.57 -6.48
CA LEU A 86 -4.93 -2.65 -7.44
C LEU A 86 -5.64 -2.17 -8.70
N GLU A 87 -6.67 -1.32 -8.56
CA GLU A 87 -7.34 -0.73 -9.72
C GLU A 87 -6.38 0.12 -10.55
N ALA A 88 -5.59 0.98 -9.89
CA ALA A 88 -4.57 1.78 -10.58
C ALA A 88 -3.52 0.91 -11.28
N THR A 89 -3.06 -0.15 -10.62
CA THR A 89 -2.10 -1.12 -11.18
C THR A 89 -2.68 -1.84 -12.39
N SER A 90 -3.98 -2.19 -12.38
CA SER A 90 -4.64 -2.80 -13.55
C SER A 90 -4.64 -1.88 -14.78
N LYS A 91 -4.78 -0.56 -14.56
CA LYS A 91 -4.71 0.44 -15.64
C LYS A 91 -3.29 0.58 -16.16
N ARG A 92 -2.29 0.63 -15.27
CA ARG A 92 -0.87 0.69 -15.65
C ARG A 92 -0.40 -0.57 -16.37
N SER A 93 -0.83 -1.75 -15.93
CA SER A 93 -0.49 -3.04 -16.55
C SER A 93 -0.90 -3.10 -18.02
N LYS A 94 -2.08 -2.55 -18.38
CA LYS A 94 -2.51 -2.44 -19.78
C LYS A 94 -1.60 -1.52 -20.60
N LEU A 95 -1.18 -0.40 -20.02
CA LEU A 95 -0.25 0.52 -20.68
C LEU A 95 1.14 -0.11 -20.81
N ALA A 96 1.61 -0.82 -19.79
CA ALA A 96 2.86 -1.54 -19.79
C ALA A 96 2.88 -2.60 -20.91
N ALA A 97 1.82 -3.41 -21.03
CA ALA A 97 1.69 -4.39 -22.11
C ALA A 97 1.72 -3.74 -23.51
N ALA A 98 1.02 -2.61 -23.69
CA ALA A 98 1.04 -1.88 -24.96
C ALA A 98 2.44 -1.30 -25.27
N VAL A 99 3.17 -0.85 -24.25
CA VAL A 99 4.56 -0.41 -24.42
C VAL A 99 5.46 -1.60 -24.78
N ASP A 100 5.36 -2.72 -24.08
CA ASP A 100 6.14 -3.93 -24.38
C ASP A 100 5.88 -4.43 -25.81
N GLU A 101 4.62 -4.44 -26.25
CA GLU A 101 4.24 -4.77 -27.63
C GLU A 101 4.87 -3.81 -28.64
N ALA A 102 4.80 -2.51 -28.39
CA ALA A 102 5.40 -1.49 -29.26
C ALA A 102 6.94 -1.61 -29.31
N LEU A 103 7.60 -1.96 -28.20
CA LEU A 103 9.04 -2.19 -28.15
C LEU A 103 9.45 -3.44 -28.92
N ASN A 104 8.69 -4.53 -28.79
CA ASN A 104 8.93 -5.75 -29.55
C ASN A 104 8.73 -5.53 -31.06
N ALA A 105 7.69 -4.77 -31.43
CA ALA A 105 7.44 -4.39 -32.82
C ALA A 105 8.54 -3.48 -33.38
N LEU A 106 9.01 -2.51 -32.57
CA LEU A 106 10.12 -1.64 -32.94
C LEU A 106 11.42 -2.44 -33.15
N ALA A 107 11.75 -3.34 -32.23
CA ALA A 107 12.94 -4.19 -32.34
C ALA A 107 12.90 -5.02 -33.63
N SER A 108 11.78 -5.69 -33.88
CA SER A 108 11.58 -6.52 -35.09
C SER A 108 11.67 -5.69 -36.38
N SER A 109 11.05 -4.49 -36.38
CA SER A 109 11.05 -3.59 -37.55
C SER A 109 12.42 -2.97 -37.78
N TRP A 110 13.17 -2.68 -36.71
CA TRP A 110 14.51 -2.14 -36.79
C TRP A 110 15.49 -3.15 -37.37
N ASP A 111 15.43 -4.41 -36.94
CA ASP A 111 16.27 -5.48 -37.50
C ASP A 111 15.96 -5.68 -38.99
N ALA A 112 14.67 -5.72 -39.36
CA ALA A 112 14.25 -5.82 -40.75
C ALA A 112 14.70 -4.62 -41.60
N TYR A 113 14.58 -3.39 -41.07
CA TYR A 113 15.05 -2.16 -41.73
C TYR A 113 16.57 -2.15 -41.90
N ALA A 114 17.32 -2.52 -40.85
CA ALA A 114 18.77 -2.58 -40.91
C ALA A 114 19.25 -3.62 -41.93
N ASP A 115 18.58 -4.78 -42.01
CA ASP A 115 18.90 -5.81 -42.99
C ASP A 115 18.52 -5.42 -44.43
N ALA A 116 17.36 -4.78 -44.63
CA ALA A 116 16.97 -4.24 -45.94
C ALA A 116 17.97 -3.18 -46.39
N LEU A 117 18.34 -2.26 -45.50
CA LEU A 117 19.31 -1.21 -45.79
C LEU A 117 20.69 -1.81 -46.10
N ARG A 118 21.19 -2.82 -45.37
CA ARG A 118 22.45 -3.49 -45.72
C ARG A 118 22.42 -4.13 -47.10
N LYS A 119 21.31 -4.75 -47.48
CA LYS A 119 21.13 -5.41 -48.79
C LYS A 119 21.07 -4.37 -49.92
N ASP A 120 20.29 -3.32 -49.75
CA ASP A 120 20.04 -2.33 -50.80
C ASP A 120 21.19 -1.33 -50.94
N VAL A 121 21.76 -0.83 -49.83
CA VAL A 121 22.90 0.10 -49.88
C VAL A 121 24.15 -0.56 -50.44
N GLY A 122 24.35 -1.86 -50.15
CA GLY A 122 25.41 -2.67 -50.78
C GLY A 122 25.23 -2.88 -52.29
N GLN A 123 24.00 -2.73 -52.82
CA GLN A 123 23.69 -2.85 -54.25
C GLN A 123 23.61 -1.49 -54.98
N VAL A 124 23.30 -0.40 -54.27
CA VAL A 124 22.91 0.91 -54.86
C VAL A 124 23.99 2.00 -54.72
N SER A 125 25.21 1.68 -54.26
CA SER A 125 26.37 2.60 -54.26
C SER A 125 26.73 3.19 -55.66
N GLY A 126 26.06 2.77 -56.74
CA GLY A 126 26.15 3.39 -58.06
C GLY A 126 25.07 4.44 -58.42
N ALA A 127 24.03 4.67 -57.60
CA ALA A 127 22.84 5.42 -58.03
C ALA A 127 22.67 6.84 -57.44
N GLY A 128 23.60 7.35 -56.63
CA GLY A 128 23.65 8.77 -56.26
C GLY A 128 22.57 9.26 -55.27
N GLY A 129 21.92 8.38 -54.51
CA GLY A 129 21.06 8.78 -53.39
C GLY A 129 21.88 9.25 -52.19
N ASP A 130 21.47 10.34 -51.52
CA ASP A 130 22.12 10.83 -50.29
C ASP A 130 21.79 9.91 -49.10
N LEU A 131 22.60 8.87 -48.94
CA LEU A 131 22.55 7.92 -47.82
C LEU A 131 23.50 8.30 -46.68
N THR A 132 24.16 9.46 -46.79
CA THR A 132 25.30 9.85 -45.94
C THR A 132 24.98 9.87 -44.44
N ALA A 133 23.75 10.23 -44.09
CA ALA A 133 23.27 10.28 -42.71
C ALA A 133 23.04 8.89 -42.09
N VAL A 134 22.71 7.89 -42.89
CA VAL A 134 22.40 6.52 -42.44
C VAL A 134 23.63 5.61 -42.58
N GLU A 135 24.38 5.75 -43.69
CA GLU A 135 25.64 5.03 -43.94
C GLU A 135 26.71 5.37 -42.90
N ARG A 136 26.99 6.65 -42.60
CA ARG A 136 28.03 7.02 -41.61
C ARG A 136 27.72 6.51 -40.21
N ALA A 137 26.45 6.40 -39.85
CA ALA A 137 26.07 5.90 -38.54
C ALA A 137 26.25 4.38 -38.45
N LEU A 138 25.91 3.64 -39.50
CA LEU A 138 26.02 2.17 -39.52
C LEU A 138 27.45 1.68 -39.78
N THR A 139 28.22 2.35 -40.66
CA THR A 139 29.63 2.00 -40.94
C THR A 139 30.57 2.28 -39.78
N ASN A 140 30.28 3.27 -38.93
CA ASN A 140 31.07 3.58 -37.73
C ASN A 140 30.62 2.79 -36.48
N ASN A 141 29.83 1.73 -36.63
CA ASN A 141 29.21 0.99 -35.50
C ASN A 141 28.35 1.86 -34.57
N ARG A 142 27.92 3.05 -35.02
CA ARG A 142 27.01 3.96 -34.30
C ARG A 142 25.56 3.75 -34.74
N ALA A 143 25.14 2.50 -34.83
CA ALA A 143 23.80 2.10 -35.30
C ALA A 143 22.65 2.80 -34.53
N ALA A 144 22.92 3.26 -33.30
CA ALA A 144 21.95 3.96 -32.47
C ALA A 144 21.60 5.39 -32.93
N GLU A 145 22.45 6.11 -33.68
CA GLU A 145 22.24 7.55 -33.95
C GLU A 145 20.97 7.88 -34.77
N PRO A 146 20.66 7.16 -35.88
CA PRO A 146 19.44 7.39 -36.66
C PRO A 146 18.18 7.01 -35.87
N LEU A 147 18.23 5.89 -35.13
CA LEU A 147 17.15 5.44 -34.25
C LEU A 147 16.87 6.47 -33.14
N VAL A 148 17.91 7.01 -32.51
CA VAL A 148 17.79 8.05 -31.46
C VAL A 148 17.16 9.33 -32.02
N LYS A 149 17.55 9.77 -33.22
CA LYS A 149 16.94 10.94 -33.88
C LYS A 149 15.46 10.69 -34.19
N ALA A 150 15.11 9.51 -34.69
CA ALA A 150 13.72 9.11 -34.92
C ALA A 150 12.89 9.06 -33.62
N LEU A 151 13.47 8.54 -32.53
CA LEU A 151 12.84 8.52 -31.19
C LEU A 151 12.62 9.93 -30.61
N ILE A 152 13.56 10.86 -30.84
CA ILE A 152 13.41 12.27 -30.44
C ILE A 152 12.29 12.95 -31.25
N GLN A 153 12.20 12.66 -32.55
CA GLN A 153 11.14 13.20 -33.39
C GLN A 153 9.75 12.67 -32.98
N SER A 154 9.64 11.39 -32.62
CA SER A 154 8.35 10.76 -32.28
C SER A 154 7.88 11.05 -30.86
N GLY A 155 8.78 11.13 -29.87
CA GLY A 155 8.43 11.23 -28.45
C GLY A 155 9.19 12.30 -27.66
N GLY A 156 9.94 13.17 -28.33
CA GLY A 156 10.77 14.21 -27.72
C GLY A 156 12.03 13.66 -27.02
N VAL A 157 12.85 14.58 -26.51
CA VAL A 157 14.13 14.26 -25.84
C VAL A 157 13.95 13.35 -24.61
N LYS A 158 12.77 13.38 -23.97
CA LYS A 158 12.44 12.57 -22.80
C LYS A 158 12.40 11.07 -23.13
N LEU A 159 11.80 10.68 -24.25
CA LEU A 159 11.70 9.27 -24.66
C LEU A 159 13.08 8.67 -24.90
N ALA A 160 13.94 9.38 -25.66
CA ALA A 160 15.31 8.95 -25.93
C ALA A 160 16.18 8.82 -24.67
N ARG A 161 16.02 9.72 -23.68
CA ARG A 161 16.71 9.61 -22.38
C ARG A 161 16.22 8.43 -21.54
N THR A 162 14.93 8.11 -21.60
CA THR A 162 14.31 7.00 -20.84
C THR A 162 14.86 5.64 -21.29
N PHE A 163 15.20 5.49 -22.57
CA PHE A 163 15.82 4.27 -23.09
C PHE A 163 17.25 4.02 -22.59
N GLY A 164 17.91 5.01 -21.98
CA GLY A 164 19.15 4.85 -21.22
C GLY A 164 20.17 3.97 -21.94
N ILE A 165 20.83 4.53 -22.94
CA ILE A 165 21.85 3.81 -23.72
C ILE A 165 23.00 3.38 -22.79
N ASP A 166 23.20 2.06 -22.74
CA ASP A 166 24.26 1.24 -22.14
C ASP A 166 24.50 1.25 -20.63
N THR A 167 24.16 0.12 -19.99
CA THR A 167 24.89 -0.38 -18.79
C THR A 167 25.03 -1.91 -18.84
N PRO A 168 26.17 -2.50 -18.40
CA PRO A 168 26.67 -3.79 -18.92
C PRO A 168 26.12 -5.07 -18.26
N ILE A 169 24.96 -5.05 -17.58
CA ILE A 169 24.53 -6.16 -16.70
C ILE A 169 23.03 -6.52 -16.86
N ARG A 170 22.44 -6.34 -18.04
CA ARG A 170 20.96 -6.38 -18.17
C ARG A 170 20.31 -7.72 -18.47
N GLU A 171 20.87 -8.63 -19.27
CA GLU A 171 20.09 -9.82 -19.72
C GLU A 171 19.56 -10.69 -18.57
N ARG A 172 20.30 -10.81 -17.46
CA ARG A 172 19.87 -11.60 -16.28
C ARG A 172 18.80 -10.90 -15.42
N HIS A 173 18.55 -9.62 -15.64
CA HIS A 173 17.60 -8.80 -14.86
C HIS A 173 16.53 -8.10 -15.72
N ALA A 174 16.51 -8.37 -17.03
CA ALA A 174 15.51 -7.84 -17.94
C ALA A 174 14.16 -8.51 -17.65
N ILE A 175 13.19 -7.72 -17.20
CA ILE A 175 11.80 -8.13 -17.06
C ILE A 175 10.96 -7.18 -17.92
N SER A 176 9.88 -7.68 -18.51
CA SER A 176 8.94 -6.82 -19.22
C SER A 176 8.28 -5.85 -18.24
N LEU A 177 7.79 -4.70 -18.73
CA LEU A 177 7.04 -3.78 -17.88
C LEU A 177 5.75 -4.44 -17.38
N ALA A 178 5.13 -5.29 -18.21
CA ALA A 178 3.98 -6.10 -17.82
C ALA A 178 4.31 -7.03 -16.65
N ASP A 179 5.45 -7.73 -16.68
CA ASP A 179 5.88 -8.62 -15.58
C ASP A 179 6.20 -7.84 -14.31
N ALA A 180 6.77 -6.64 -14.43
CA ALA A 180 7.01 -5.77 -13.29
C ALA A 180 5.69 -5.34 -12.63
N GLU A 181 4.69 -4.91 -13.41
CA GLU A 181 3.36 -4.56 -12.89
C GLU A 181 2.62 -5.79 -12.33
N ASN A 182 2.83 -6.99 -12.90
CA ASN A 182 2.28 -8.24 -12.35
C ASN A 182 2.83 -8.53 -10.95
N ARG A 183 4.15 -8.35 -10.72
CA ARG A 183 4.76 -8.51 -9.38
C ARG A 183 4.22 -7.49 -8.37
N VAL A 184 3.97 -6.26 -8.81
CA VAL A 184 3.32 -5.23 -7.98
C VAL A 184 1.89 -5.63 -7.65
N ALA A 185 1.12 -6.12 -8.62
CA ALA A 185 -0.24 -6.60 -8.41
C ALA A 185 -0.30 -7.79 -7.44
N GLU A 186 0.62 -8.75 -7.56
CA GLU A 186 0.75 -9.87 -6.61
C GLU A 186 1.04 -9.39 -5.20
N SER A 187 1.98 -8.45 -5.03
CA SER A 187 2.31 -7.88 -3.72
C SER A 187 1.10 -7.18 -3.09
N LEU A 188 0.33 -6.42 -3.88
CA LEU A 188 -0.89 -5.76 -3.43
C LEU A 188 -2.01 -6.76 -3.09
N ARG A 189 -2.11 -7.88 -3.81
CA ARG A 189 -3.05 -8.98 -3.48
C ARG A 189 -2.69 -9.64 -2.16
N VAL A 190 -1.41 -9.90 -1.91
CA VAL A 190 -0.92 -10.44 -0.63
C VAL A 190 -1.27 -9.49 0.51
N GLU A 191 -1.05 -8.18 0.35
CA GLU A 191 -1.44 -7.18 1.36
C GLU A 191 -2.96 -7.17 1.61
N LEU A 192 -3.78 -7.30 0.55
CA LEU A 192 -5.23 -7.39 0.69
C LEU A 192 -5.68 -8.66 1.43
N LEU A 193 -5.01 -9.78 1.18
CA LEU A 193 -5.25 -11.03 1.91
C LEU A 193 -4.82 -10.93 3.38
N ARG A 194 -3.69 -10.28 3.69
CA ARG A 194 -3.27 -10.01 5.08
C ARG A 194 -4.31 -9.20 5.84
N VAL A 195 -4.84 -8.14 5.22
CA VAL A 195 -5.93 -7.33 5.81
C VAL A 195 -7.21 -8.16 6.02
N LYS A 196 -7.52 -9.10 5.11
CA LYS A 196 -8.67 -10.02 5.27
C LYS A 196 -8.43 -11.08 6.35
N ALA A 197 -7.21 -11.56 6.53
CA ALA A 197 -6.83 -12.51 7.57
C ALA A 197 -7.03 -11.93 8.98
N GLU A 198 -6.82 -10.62 9.13
CA GLU A 198 -7.08 -9.89 10.37
C GLU A 198 -8.59 -9.66 10.64
N SER A 199 -9.50 -10.10 9.77
CA SER A 199 -10.95 -9.88 9.91
C SER A 199 -11.51 -10.51 11.19
N PRO A 200 -12.49 -9.87 11.87
CA PRO A 200 -13.14 -10.46 13.03
C PRO A 200 -14.13 -11.57 12.65
N GLN A 201 -14.42 -11.74 11.35
CA GLN A 201 -15.28 -12.81 10.85
C GLN A 201 -14.45 -14.08 10.63
N PRO A 202 -14.69 -15.18 11.38
CA PRO A 202 -13.83 -16.36 11.35
C PRO A 202 -13.73 -17.01 9.97
N ASN A 203 -14.82 -17.01 9.19
CA ASN A 203 -14.83 -17.62 7.85
C ASN A 203 -13.92 -16.83 6.89
N VAL A 204 -14.03 -15.49 6.89
CA VAL A 204 -13.19 -14.61 6.04
C VAL A 204 -11.72 -14.69 6.42
N SER A 205 -11.43 -14.74 7.73
CA SER A 205 -10.06 -14.86 8.23
C SER A 205 -9.43 -16.18 7.82
N ARG A 206 -10.12 -17.31 8.03
CA ARG A 206 -9.63 -18.65 7.67
C ARG A 206 -9.44 -18.82 6.17
N GLU A 207 -10.39 -18.34 5.37
CA GLU A 207 -10.27 -18.39 3.91
C GLU A 207 -9.05 -17.59 3.42
N ALA A 208 -8.84 -16.38 3.93
CA ALA A 208 -7.71 -15.55 3.56
C ALA A 208 -6.36 -16.13 4.03
N GLN A 209 -6.30 -16.75 5.20
CA GLN A 209 -5.10 -17.45 5.69
C GLN A 209 -4.76 -18.65 4.81
N ALA A 210 -5.76 -19.48 4.46
CA ALA A 210 -5.56 -20.62 3.57
C ALA A 210 -5.11 -20.18 2.16
N GLU A 211 -5.58 -19.03 1.67
CA GLU A 211 -5.14 -18.47 0.40
C GLU A 211 -3.72 -17.90 0.47
N LEU A 212 -3.34 -17.24 1.57
CA LEU A 212 -1.95 -16.80 1.82
C LEU A 212 -0.98 -17.98 1.86
N GLU A 213 -1.31 -19.03 2.61
CA GLU A 213 -0.47 -20.23 2.71
C GLU A 213 -0.26 -20.88 1.33
N LYS A 214 -1.32 -20.96 0.50
CA LYS A 214 -1.20 -21.45 -0.87
C LYS A 214 -0.26 -20.59 -1.71
N MET A 215 -0.34 -19.27 -1.60
CA MET A 215 0.55 -18.36 -2.34
C MET A 215 2.01 -18.44 -1.88
N GLU A 216 2.25 -18.70 -0.59
CA GLU A 216 3.60 -18.87 -0.05
C GLU A 216 4.22 -20.21 -0.47
N THR A 217 3.42 -21.28 -0.54
CA THR A 217 3.89 -22.60 -1.03
C THR A 217 4.10 -22.69 -2.53
N ALA A 218 3.48 -21.80 -3.32
CA ALA A 218 3.59 -21.76 -4.78
C ALA A 218 4.74 -20.87 -5.29
N ARG A 219 5.51 -20.25 -4.39
CA ARG A 219 6.57 -19.29 -4.67
C ARG A 219 7.96 -19.94 -4.62
#